data_AF-E2AGN4-F1
#
_entry.id   AF-E2AGN4-F1
#
_cell.length_a   1.000
_cell.length_b   1.000
_cell.length_c   1.000
_cell.angle_alpha   90.00
_cell.angle_beta   90.00
_cell.angle_gamma   90.00
#
_symmetry.space_group_name_H-M   'P 1'
#
loop_
_entity.id
_entity.type
_entity.pdbx_description
1 polymer ?
#
loop_
_entity_poly.entity_id
_entity_poly.type
_entity_poly.pdbx_seq_one_letter_code
_entity_poly.pdbx_strand_id
1 'polypeptide(L)'
;LTYKTWLPFDYSSSTVYFLVYIHQMIAMSTSGIVNVACESLICGFLLHICCQFEILEYRLTKLSYSQNILDDCVNHHNHIFKYAFTINNTFAKIIAIQFAVSMLVVCSNMYRIAMATDYMSLIPLIMYTSAILMQIFIYCWFGNEVKFNI
;
A
#
# COMPACT_ATOMS: atom_id res chain seq x y z
N LEU A 1 13.98 24.72 8.74
CA LEU A 1 13.64 23.77 7.65
C LEU A 1 12.99 22.56 8.26
N THR A 2 11.96 22.02 7.61
CA THR A 2 11.21 20.87 8.15
C THR A 2 12.03 19.58 8.08
N TYR A 3 12.92 19.46 7.09
CA TYR A 3 13.91 18.40 6.97
C TYR A 3 15.30 18.97 6.79
N LYS A 4 16.31 18.31 7.37
CA LYS A 4 17.71 18.59 7.07
C LYS A 4 17.99 18.13 5.64
N THR A 5 18.23 19.10 4.76
CA THR A 5 18.55 18.87 3.34
C THR A 5 19.74 19.75 2.98
N TRP A 6 20.66 19.21 2.20
CA TRP A 6 21.75 20.00 1.64
C TRP A 6 21.23 20.82 0.46
N LEU A 7 21.49 22.13 0.48
CA LEU A 7 21.12 23.07 -0.57
C LEU A 7 22.38 23.70 -1.14
N PRO A 8 22.48 23.89 -2.46
CA PRO A 8 23.66 24.48 -3.10
C PRO A 8 23.77 26.00 -2.87
N PHE A 9 22.85 26.62 -2.13
CA PHE A 9 22.81 28.05 -1.84
C PHE A 9 22.55 28.32 -0.36
N ASP A 10 23.08 29.45 0.14
CA ASP A 10 22.88 29.89 1.51
C ASP A 10 21.45 30.40 1.74
N TYR A 11 20.74 29.79 2.69
CA TYR A 11 19.40 30.17 3.10
C TYR A 11 19.39 31.16 4.29
N SER A 12 20.50 31.87 4.51
CA SER A 12 20.66 32.85 5.59
C SER A 12 19.71 34.04 5.46
N SER A 13 19.23 34.33 4.24
CA SER A 13 18.22 35.36 3.98
C SER A 13 16.80 34.86 4.28
N SER A 14 16.01 35.68 4.99
CA SER A 14 14.63 35.37 5.43
C SER A 14 13.70 34.94 4.27
N THR A 15 13.80 35.58 3.11
CA THR A 15 12.96 35.27 1.94
C THR A 15 13.28 33.91 1.34
N VAL A 16 14.57 33.56 1.21
CA VAL A 16 15.02 32.27 0.66
C VAL A 16 14.62 31.14 1.61
N TYR A 17 14.78 31.35 2.93
CA TYR A 17 14.33 30.40 3.94
C TYR A 17 12.83 30.09 3.80
N PHE A 18 11.99 31.12 3.66
CA PHE A 18 10.54 30.96 3.54
C PHE A 18 10.14 30.19 2.27
N LEU A 19 10.78 30.49 1.14
CA LEU A 19 10.53 29.78 -0.12
C LEU A 19 10.87 28.30 -0.02
N VAL A 20 12.05 27.97 0.53
CA VAL A 20 12.46 26.58 0.72
C VAL A 20 11.54 25.85 1.68
N TYR A 21 11.10 26.53 2.75
CA TYR A 21 10.14 25.96 3.71
C TYR A 21 8.81 25.59 3.05
N ILE A 22 8.22 26.51 2.26
CA ILE A 22 6.98 26.21 1.52
C ILE A 22 7.19 25.06 0.53
N HIS A 23 8.31 25.07 -0.19
CA HIS A 23 8.62 24.01 -1.14
C HIS A 23 8.71 22.63 -0.44
N GLN A 24 9.41 22.55 0.71
CA GLN A 24 9.49 21.32 1.49
C GLN A 24 8.11 20.83 1.97
N MET A 25 7.24 21.76 2.39
CA MET A 25 5.88 21.41 2.83
C MET A 25 5.03 20.84 1.68
N ILE A 26 5.06 21.48 0.51
CA ILE A 26 4.31 21.01 -0.68
C ILE A 26 4.84 19.65 -1.13
N ALA A 27 6.17 19.49 -1.20
CA ALA A 27 6.81 18.24 -1.61
C ALA A 27 6.41 17.07 -0.69
N MET A 28 6.36 17.30 0.62
CA MET A 28 5.88 16.31 1.58
C MET A 28 4.41 15.96 1.39
N SER A 29 3.54 16.96 1.32
CA SER A 29 2.10 16.73 1.20
C SER A 29 1.79 15.96 -0.09
N THR A 30 2.42 16.34 -1.20
CA THR A 30 2.26 15.64 -2.48
C THR A 30 2.77 14.21 -2.41
N SER A 31 3.96 13.97 -1.84
CA SER A 31 4.48 12.61 -1.63
C SER A 31 3.54 11.76 -0.76
N GLY A 32 2.98 12.33 0.31
CA GLY A 32 2.04 11.63 1.19
C GLY A 32 0.74 11.26 0.46
N ILE A 33 0.18 12.19 -0.31
CA ILE A 33 -1.06 11.95 -1.09
C ILE A 33 -0.82 10.87 -2.14
N VAL A 34 0.29 10.93 -2.88
CA VAL A 34 0.62 9.92 -3.89
C VAL A 34 0.78 8.54 -3.25
N ASN A 35 1.46 8.45 -2.10
CA ASN A 35 1.62 7.19 -1.38
C ASN A 35 0.24 6.60 -0.98
N VAL A 36 -0.60 7.40 -0.33
CA VAL A 36 -1.94 6.96 0.10
C VAL A 36 -2.81 6.55 -1.11
N ALA A 37 -2.74 7.29 -2.21
CA ALA A 37 -3.46 6.98 -3.44
C ALA A 37 -2.98 5.65 -4.05
N CYS A 38 -1.67 5.42 -4.13
CA CYS A 38 -1.10 4.16 -4.62
C CYS A 38 -1.52 2.98 -3.73
N GLU A 39 -1.43 3.10 -2.41
CA GLU A 39 -1.86 2.06 -1.48
C GLU A 39 -3.36 1.75 -1.60
N SER A 40 -4.18 2.80 -1.70
CA SER A 40 -5.63 2.66 -1.88
C SER A 40 -5.98 1.96 -3.20
N LEU A 41 -5.28 2.29 -4.28
CA LEU A 41 -5.48 1.67 -5.59
C LEU A 41 -5.15 0.17 -5.57
N ILE A 42 -4.01 -0.22 -4.97
CA ILE A 42 -3.62 -1.63 -4.87
C ILE A 42 -4.64 -2.41 -4.03
N CYS A 43 -5.03 -1.87 -2.88
CA CYS A 43 -6.06 -2.46 -2.03
C CYS A 43 -7.39 -2.62 -2.78
N GLY A 44 -7.81 -1.59 -3.52
CA GLY A 44 -9.03 -1.63 -4.33
C GLY A 44 -9.00 -2.70 -5.42
N PHE A 45 -7.86 -2.87 -6.11
CA PHE A 45 -7.72 -3.93 -7.12
C PHE A 45 -7.76 -5.34 -6.52
N LEU A 46 -7.09 -5.55 -5.38
CA LEU A 46 -7.12 -6.84 -4.68
C LEU A 46 -8.52 -7.17 -4.17
N LEU A 47 -9.20 -6.21 -3.56
CA LEU A 47 -10.58 -6.35 -3.11
C LEU A 47 -11.51 -6.68 -4.27
N HIS A 48 -11.33 -6.02 -5.42
CA HIS A 48 -12.12 -6.30 -6.62
C HIS A 48 -11.90 -7.73 -7.12
N ILE A 49 -10.66 -8.24 -7.09
CA ILE A 49 -10.38 -9.64 -7.44
C ILE A 49 -11.10 -10.61 -6.50
N CYS A 50 -10.98 -10.44 -5.19
CA CYS A 50 -11.65 -11.29 -4.20
C CYS A 50 -13.17 -11.29 -4.39
N CYS A 51 -13.77 -10.11 -4.57
CA CYS A 51 -15.21 -9.98 -4.78
C CYS A 51 -15.68 -10.71 -6.06
N GLN A 52 -14.91 -10.63 -7.15
CA GLN A 52 -15.26 -11.35 -8.38
C GLN A 52 -15.16 -12.87 -8.20
N PHE A 53 -14.22 -13.36 -7.40
CA PHE A 53 -14.15 -14.79 -7.03
C PHE A 53 -15.37 -15.24 -6.22
N GLU A 54 -15.80 -14.47 -5.21
CA GLU A 54 -17.01 -14.77 -4.43
C GLU A 54 -18.27 -14.80 -5.31
N ILE A 55 -18.39 -13.87 -6.26
CA ILE A 55 -19.50 -13.84 -7.22
C ILE A 55 -19.50 -15.10 -8.10
N LEU A 56 -18.32 -15.51 -8.56
CA LEU A 56 -18.16 -16.72 -9.36
C LEU A 56 -18.56 -17.97 -8.54
N GLU A 57 -18.09 -18.10 -7.30
CA GLU A 57 -18.45 -19.20 -6.40
C GLU A 57 -19.95 -19.25 -6.13
N TYR A 58 -20.57 -18.11 -5.85
CA TYR A 58 -22.02 -18.00 -5.64
C TYR A 58 -22.80 -18.46 -6.88
N ARG A 59 -22.37 -18.04 -8.08
CA ARG A 59 -22.97 -18.48 -9.34
C ARG A 59 -22.84 -19.99 -9.50
N LEU A 60 -21.63 -20.53 -9.33
CA LEU A 60 -21.33 -21.96 -9.42
C LEU A 60 -22.19 -22.80 -8.48
N THR A 61 -22.35 -22.37 -7.23
CA THR A 61 -23.15 -23.08 -6.22
C THR A 61 -24.65 -23.10 -6.56
N LYS A 62 -25.13 -22.09 -7.30
CA LYS A 62 -26.53 -21.97 -7.71
C LYS A 62 -26.83 -22.66 -9.04
N LEU A 63 -25.82 -23.17 -9.76
CA LEU A 63 -26.03 -23.97 -10.97
C LEU A 63 -26.55 -25.36 -10.62
N SER A 64 -27.87 -25.47 -10.52
CA SER A 64 -28.56 -26.75 -10.72
C SER A 64 -28.74 -26.96 -12.23
N TYR A 65 -27.87 -27.76 -12.86
CA TYR A 65 -28.16 -28.49 -14.11
C TYR A 65 -28.25 -27.73 -15.46
N SER A 66 -27.53 -26.61 -15.66
CA SER A 66 -27.52 -25.91 -16.97
C SER A 66 -26.09 -25.77 -17.55
N GLN A 67 -25.83 -26.47 -18.65
CA GLN A 67 -24.53 -26.57 -19.32
C GLN A 67 -24.02 -25.23 -19.90
N ASN A 68 -24.92 -24.36 -20.39
CA ASN A 68 -24.55 -23.07 -20.98
C ASN A 68 -23.98 -22.09 -19.94
N ILE A 69 -24.43 -22.18 -18.68
CA ILE A 69 -23.96 -21.29 -17.61
C ILE A 69 -22.56 -21.72 -17.12
N LEU A 70 -22.19 -23.00 -17.31
CA LEU A 70 -20.87 -23.49 -16.94
C LEU A 70 -19.78 -22.88 -17.83
N ASP A 71 -20.05 -22.77 -19.13
CA ASP A 71 -19.11 -22.18 -20.10
C ASP A 71 -18.87 -20.69 -19.81
N ASP A 72 -19.94 -19.95 -19.47
CA ASP A 72 -19.85 -18.57 -19.00
C ASP A 72 -19.05 -18.43 -17.70
N CYS A 73 -19.22 -19.35 -16.75
CA CYS A 73 -18.48 -19.34 -15.49
C CYS A 73 -16.98 -19.61 -15.71
N VAL A 74 -16.64 -20.56 -16.58
CA VAL A 74 -15.25 -20.86 -16.94
C VAL A 74 -14.59 -19.65 -17.63
N ASN A 75 -15.31 -19.00 -18.55
CA ASN A 75 -14.81 -17.80 -19.22
C ASN A 75 -14.63 -16.63 -18.23
N HIS A 76 -15.57 -16.46 -17.30
CA HIS A 76 -15.48 -15.45 -16.24
C HIS A 76 -14.28 -15.72 -15.31
N HIS A 77 -14.07 -16.96 -14.87
CA HIS A 77 -12.90 -17.36 -14.08
C HIS A 77 -11.59 -17.02 -14.81
N ASN A 78 -11.49 -17.33 -16.11
CA ASN A 78 -10.30 -17.04 -16.90
C ASN A 78 -10.02 -15.53 -17.01
N HIS A 79 -11.08 -14.71 -17.12
CA HIS A 79 -10.94 -13.26 -17.08
C HIS A 79 -10.44 -12.75 -15.71
N ILE A 80 -10.98 -13.26 -14.60
CA ILE A 80 -10.52 -12.92 -13.25
C ILE A 80 -9.05 -13.32 -13.08
N PHE A 81 -8.68 -14.53 -13.51
CA PHE A 81 -7.32 -15.04 -13.41
C PHE A 81 -6.33 -14.17 -14.23
N LYS A 82 -6.69 -13.82 -15.47
CA LYS A 82 -5.87 -12.94 -16.32
C LYS A 82 -5.73 -11.53 -15.72
N TYR A 83 -6.79 -11.02 -15.11
CA TYR A 83 -6.76 -9.74 -14.41
C TYR A 83 -5.86 -9.79 -13.17
N ALA A 84 -6.01 -10.81 -12.32
CA ALA A 84 -5.17 -11.04 -11.14
C ALA A 84 -3.69 -11.19 -11.51
N PHE A 85 -3.39 -11.93 -12.58
CA PHE A 85 -2.02 -12.05 -13.09
C PHE A 85 -1.44 -10.70 -13.55
N THR A 86 -2.24 -9.88 -14.24
CA THR A 86 -1.82 -8.56 -14.72
C THR A 86 -1.54 -7.60 -13.55
N ILE A 87 -2.43 -7.58 -12.55
CA ILE A 87 -2.25 -6.78 -11.32
C ILE A 87 -1.01 -7.27 -10.56
N ASN A 88 -0.87 -8.58 -10.34
CA ASN A 88 0.29 -9.14 -9.66
C ASN A 88 1.59 -8.77 -10.39
N ASN A 89 1.68 -8.95 -11.70
CA ASN A 89 2.90 -8.63 -12.44
C ASN A 89 3.25 -7.12 -12.43
N THR A 90 2.23 -6.26 -12.43
CA THR A 90 2.42 -4.79 -12.40
C THR A 90 2.85 -4.32 -11.02
N PHE A 91 2.21 -4.82 -9.97
CA PHE A 91 2.39 -4.31 -8.61
C PHE A 91 3.36 -5.14 -7.75
N ALA A 92 3.73 -6.37 -8.13
CA ALA A 92 4.62 -7.21 -7.32
C ALA A 92 5.96 -6.52 -7.01
N LYS A 93 6.56 -5.85 -8.01
CA LYS A 93 7.80 -5.10 -7.80
C LYS A 93 7.59 -3.91 -6.86
N ILE A 94 6.49 -3.19 -7.03
CA ILE A 94 6.13 -2.03 -6.20
C ILE A 94 5.93 -2.47 -4.74
N ILE A 95 5.17 -3.55 -4.54
CA ILE A 95 4.92 -4.15 -3.23
C ILE A 95 6.24 -4.63 -2.59
N ALA A 96 7.11 -5.30 -3.34
CA ALA A 96 8.42 -5.74 -2.82
C ALA A 96 9.30 -4.57 -2.34
N ILE A 97 9.35 -3.48 -3.12
CA ILE A 97 10.06 -2.25 -2.71
C ILE A 97 9.40 -1.64 -1.48
N GLN A 98 8.07 -1.57 -1.43
CA GLN A 98 7.33 -1.04 -0.28
C GLN A 98 7.65 -1.84 0.99
N PHE A 99 7.65 -3.17 0.93
CA PHE A 99 8.04 -4.03 2.05
C PHE A 99 9.47 -3.77 2.51
N ALA A 100 10.42 -3.67 1.58
CA ALA A 100 11.81 -3.41 1.92
C ALA A 100 11.99 -2.05 2.62
N VAL A 101 11.36 -1.00 2.10
CA VAL A 101 11.39 0.35 2.69
C VAL A 101 10.72 0.36 4.06
N SER A 102 9.52 -0.22 4.17
CA SER A 102 8.79 -0.32 5.45
C SER A 102 9.59 -1.08 6.51
N MET A 103 10.29 -2.15 6.16
CA MET A 103 11.18 -2.87 7.08
C MET A 103 12.30 -1.98 7.61
N LEU A 104 13.00 -1.24 6.74
CA LEU A 104 14.06 -0.32 7.16
C LEU A 104 13.53 0.79 8.08
N VAL A 105 12.36 1.32 7.75
CA VAL A 105 11.67 2.35 8.54
C VAL A 105 11.27 1.82 9.91
N VAL A 106 10.67 0.63 9.97
CA VAL A 106 10.30 -0.04 11.23
C VAL A 106 11.53 -0.32 12.09
N CYS A 107 12.62 -0.87 11.51
CA CYS A 107 13.87 -1.09 12.23
C CYS A 107 14.43 0.21 12.82
N SER A 108 14.44 1.29 12.03
CA SER A 108 14.93 2.60 12.47
C SER A 108 14.04 3.19 13.56
N ASN A 109 12.72 3.10 13.43
CA ASN A 109 11.78 3.59 14.43
C ASN A 109 11.86 2.78 15.72
N MET A 110 12.02 1.45 15.64
CA MET A 110 12.19 0.60 16.81
C MET A 110 13.45 0.97 17.59
N TYR A 111 14.56 1.24 16.90
CA TYR A 111 15.78 1.77 17.54
C TYR A 111 15.53 3.12 18.22
N ARG A 112 14.83 4.04 17.54
CA ARG A 112 14.49 5.36 18.12
C ARG A 112 13.57 5.24 19.34
N ILE A 113 12.61 4.32 19.32
CA ILE A 113 11.73 4.02 20.46
C ILE A 113 12.56 3.47 21.63
N ALA A 114 13.49 2.54 21.37
CA ALA A 114 14.34 1.95 22.41
C ALA A 114 15.25 2.97 23.09
N MET A 115 15.68 4.01 22.36
CA MET A 115 16.52 5.09 22.88
C MET A 115 15.73 6.32 23.36
N ALA A 116 14.41 6.36 23.17
CA ALA A 116 13.60 7.51 23.51
C ALA A 116 13.40 7.62 25.03
N THR A 117 13.77 8.77 25.59
CA THR A 117 13.52 9.12 27.00
C THR A 117 12.24 9.93 27.20
N ASP A 118 11.73 10.56 26.13
CA ASP A 118 10.56 11.46 26.18
C ASP A 118 9.30 10.85 25.53
N TYR A 119 8.22 10.75 26.31
CA TYR A 119 6.92 10.22 25.88
C TYR A 119 6.30 10.96 24.68
N MET A 120 6.55 12.28 24.55
CA MET A 120 6.00 13.12 23.49
C MET A 120 6.49 12.72 22.09
N SER A 121 7.70 12.15 22.00
CA SER A 121 8.28 11.65 20.75
C SER A 121 7.91 10.19 20.47
N LEU A 122 7.57 9.44 21.51
CA LEU A 122 7.34 7.99 21.50
C LEU A 122 5.95 7.63 20.96
N ILE A 123 4.91 8.36 21.36
CA ILE A 123 3.53 8.14 20.88
C ILE A 123 3.41 8.18 19.34
N PRO A 124 3.89 9.23 18.64
CA PRO A 124 3.78 9.27 17.18
C PRO A 124 4.63 8.19 16.50
N LEU A 125 5.78 7.82 17.06
CA LEU A 125 6.62 6.73 16.56
C LEU A 125 5.91 5.37 16.63
N ILE A 126 5.25 5.09 17.75
CA ILE A 126 4.48 3.85 17.93
C ILE A 126 3.29 3.81 16.98
N MET A 127 2.50 4.88 16.91
CA MET A 127 1.35 4.98 16.00
C MET A 127 1.76 4.79 14.53
N TYR A 128 2.87 5.40 14.13
CA TYR A 128 3.38 5.25 12.78
C TYR A 128 3.85 3.82 12.50
N THR A 129 4.54 3.20 13.46
CA THR A 129 5.00 1.80 13.34
C THR A 129 3.82 0.82 13.27
N SER A 130 2.79 0.99 14.09
CA SER A 130 1.60 0.13 14.05
C SER A 130 0.80 0.28 12.77
N ALA A 131 0.70 1.50 12.22
CA ALA A 131 0.06 1.75 10.93
C ALA A 131 0.76 0.99 9.80
N ILE A 132 2.09 1.05 9.72
CA ILE A 132 2.87 0.32 8.70
C ILE A 132 2.68 -1.19 8.83
N LEU A 133 2.70 -1.72 10.07
CA LEU A 133 2.49 -3.15 10.31
C LEU A 133 1.09 -3.60 9.86
N MET A 134 0.06 -2.78 10.10
CA MET A 134 -1.29 -3.06 9.61
C MET A 134 -1.37 -3.07 8.08
N GLN A 135 -0.71 -2.12 7.41
CA GLN A 135 -0.66 -2.10 5.94
C GLN A 135 -0.02 -3.39 5.38
N ILE A 136 1.11 -3.80 5.96
CA ILE A 136 1.79 -5.06 5.64
C ILE A 136 0.85 -6.25 5.82
N PHE A 137 0.15 -6.32 6.96
CA PHE A 137 -0.78 -7.40 7.26
C PHE A 137 -1.90 -7.50 6.23
N ILE A 138 -2.49 -6.36 5.85
CA ILE A 138 -3.57 -6.29 4.84
C ILE A 138 -3.09 -6.81 3.49
N TYR A 139 -1.89 -6.42 3.02
CA TYR A 139 -1.34 -6.93 1.76
C TYR A 139 -1.12 -8.45 1.78
N CYS A 140 -0.58 -8.96 2.89
CA CYS A 140 -0.38 -10.41 3.07
C CYS A 140 -1.71 -11.17 3.13
N TRP A 141 -2.72 -10.60 3.80
CA TRP A 141 -4.06 -11.17 3.89
C TRP A 141 -4.69 -11.33 2.50
N PHE A 142 -4.71 -10.26 1.69
CA PHE A 142 -5.25 -10.34 0.33
C PHE A 142 -4.47 -11.31 -0.56
N GLY A 143 -3.14 -11.34 -0.44
CA GLY A 143 -2.33 -12.33 -1.15
C GLY A 143 -2.70 -13.77 -0.80
N ASN A 144 -3.03 -14.03 0.47
CA ASN A 144 -3.48 -15.34 0.94
C ASN A 144 -4.88 -15.70 0.41
N GLU A 145 -5.83 -14.77 0.47
CA GLU A 145 -7.19 -14.96 -0.07
C GLU A 145 -7.18 -15.26 -1.57
N VAL A 146 -6.43 -14.49 -2.36
CA VAL A 146 -6.31 -14.72 -3.81
C VAL A 146 -5.71 -16.09 -4.10
N LYS A 147 -4.73 -16.54 -3.30
CA LYS A 147 -4.16 -17.88 -3.45
C LYS A 147 -5.14 -19.00 -3.10
N PHE A 148 -6.04 -18.78 -2.14
CA PHE A 148 -7.02 -19.78 -1.73
C PHE A 148 -8.18 -19.91 -2.73
N ASN A 149 -8.55 -18.81 -3.39
CA ASN A 149 -9.68 -18.74 -4.32
C ASN A 149 -9.31 -19.04 -5.79
N ILE A 150 -8.01 -19.26 -6.09
CA ILE A 150 -7.49 -19.77 -7.37
C ILE A 150 -7.40 -21.30 -7.30
#